data_AF-A0A1I7I7F1-F1
#
_entry.id   AF-A0A1I7I7F1-F1
#
_cell.length_a   1.000
_cell.length_b   1.000
_cell.length_c   1.000
_cell.angle_alpha   90.00
_cell.angle_beta   90.00
_cell.angle_gamma   90.00
#
_symmetry.space_group_name_H-M   'P 1'
#
loop_
_entity.id
_entity.type
_entity.pdbx_description
1 polymer ?
#
loop_
_entity_poly.entity_id
_entity_poly.type
_entity_poly.pdbx_seq_one_letter_code
_entity_poly.pdbx_strand_id
1 'polypeptide(L)'
;MKNKKVLDDERTNEINNKILSEGYVILNIFLLFFIIIKALIFNTAYSSYRLEVILFVVINIYITSKKIYCGTDNPNSVKPFSYALSVSFLLSFIITLINFIKYNKSLTITFICFIITFIVSFILFFLVLNFMKKLSIHRHNTIDKELDD
;
A
#
# COMPACT_ATOMS: atom_id res chain seq x y z
N MET A 1 -19.62 -25.10 -15.57
CA MET A 1 -18.37 -24.40 -15.16
C MET A 1 -18.23 -22.97 -15.69
N LYS A 2 -18.60 -22.65 -16.95
CA LYS A 2 -18.41 -21.30 -17.53
C LYS A 2 -19.25 -20.20 -16.85
N ASN A 3 -20.48 -20.50 -16.43
CA ASN A 3 -21.39 -19.51 -15.83
C ASN A 3 -21.09 -19.19 -14.35
N LYS A 4 -20.48 -20.11 -13.57
CA LYS A 4 -20.11 -19.88 -12.17
C LYS A 4 -18.98 -18.83 -12.09
N LYS A 5 -17.94 -18.99 -12.92
CA LYS A 5 -16.86 -18.00 -13.10
C LYS A 5 -17.33 -16.61 -13.52
N VAL A 6 -18.31 -16.52 -14.42
CA VAL A 6 -18.86 -15.24 -14.90
C VAL A 6 -19.68 -14.53 -13.81
N LEU A 7 -20.48 -15.29 -13.04
CA LEU A 7 -21.22 -14.76 -11.89
C LEU A 7 -20.29 -14.30 -10.75
N ASP A 8 -19.19 -15.02 -10.53
CA ASP A 8 -18.15 -14.63 -9.57
C ASP A 8 -17.42 -13.36 -10.04
N ASP A 9 -17.10 -13.23 -11.33
CA ASP A 9 -16.47 -12.03 -11.90
C ASP A 9 -17.38 -10.78 -11.78
N GLU A 10 -18.69 -10.90 -12.01
CA GLU A 10 -19.63 -9.78 -11.86
C GLU A 10 -19.78 -9.35 -10.40
N ARG A 11 -19.99 -10.28 -9.45
CA ARG A 11 -20.05 -9.95 -8.01
C ARG A 11 -18.72 -9.38 -7.51
N THR A 12 -17.60 -9.90 -7.97
CA THR A 12 -16.26 -9.41 -7.61
C THR A 12 -16.04 -8.00 -8.12
N ASN A 13 -16.47 -7.68 -9.35
CA ASN A 13 -16.43 -6.33 -9.89
C ASN A 13 -17.38 -5.37 -9.16
N GLU A 14 -18.58 -5.81 -8.79
CA GLU A 14 -19.54 -4.97 -8.09
C GLU A 14 -19.05 -4.62 -6.66
N ILE A 15 -18.47 -5.60 -5.96
CA ILE A 15 -17.84 -5.40 -4.65
C ILE A 15 -16.57 -4.57 -4.79
N ASN A 16 -15.74 -4.80 -5.82
CA ASN A 16 -14.57 -3.96 -6.08
C ASN A 16 -14.96 -2.51 -6.40
N ASN A 17 -16.04 -2.26 -7.13
CA ASN A 17 -16.56 -0.92 -7.39
C ASN A 17 -17.15 -0.28 -6.12
N LYS A 18 -17.73 -1.08 -5.21
CA LYS A 18 -18.13 -0.60 -3.87
C LYS A 18 -16.93 -0.26 -2.97
N ILE A 19 -15.80 -0.95 -3.12
CA ILE A 19 -14.58 -0.75 -2.31
C ILE A 19 -13.71 0.37 -2.90
N LEU A 20 -13.56 0.41 -4.22
CA LEU A 20 -12.81 1.38 -5.00
C LEU A 20 -13.81 2.23 -5.79
N SER A 21 -14.56 3.09 -5.12
CA SER A 21 -15.29 4.12 -5.86
C SER A 21 -14.29 4.98 -6.63
N GLU A 22 -14.66 5.48 -7.82
CA GLU A 22 -13.78 6.35 -8.61
C GLU A 22 -13.28 7.55 -7.78
N GLY A 23 -14.13 8.06 -6.88
CA GLY A 23 -13.78 9.12 -5.92
C GLY A 23 -12.66 8.73 -4.95
N TYR A 24 -12.58 7.46 -4.52
CA TYR A 24 -11.46 6.98 -3.71
C TYR A 24 -10.14 7.04 -4.48
N VAL A 25 -10.12 6.55 -5.72
CA VAL A 25 -8.90 6.52 -6.53
C VAL A 25 -8.41 7.95 -6.75
N ILE A 26 -9.31 8.86 -7.10
CA ILE A 26 -9.03 10.29 -7.25
C ILE A 26 -8.48 10.87 -5.95
N LEU A 27 -9.15 10.66 -4.82
CA LEU A 27 -8.73 11.21 -3.52
C LEU A 27 -7.35 10.69 -3.09
N ASN A 28 -7.06 9.41 -3.36
CA ASN A 28 -5.77 8.81 -3.03
C ASN A 28 -4.64 9.33 -3.94
N ILE A 29 -4.92 9.55 -5.23
CA ILE A 29 -3.99 10.21 -6.15
C ILE A 29 -3.73 11.66 -5.71
N PHE A 30 -4.77 12.41 -5.36
CA PHE A 30 -4.63 13.79 -4.86
C PHE A 30 -3.79 13.84 -3.58
N LEU A 31 -4.03 12.92 -2.63
CA LEU A 31 -3.27 12.84 -1.40
C LEU A 31 -1.79 12.56 -1.67
N LEU A 32 -1.50 11.62 -2.57
CA LEU A 32 -0.14 11.34 -3.03
C LEU A 32 0.52 12.56 -3.66
N PHE A 33 -0.20 13.25 -4.55
CA PHE A 33 0.27 14.47 -5.21
C PHE A 33 0.59 15.58 -4.20
N PHE A 34 -0.25 15.73 -3.18
CA PHE A 34 -0.06 16.74 -2.13
C PHE A 34 1.21 16.48 -1.31
N ILE A 35 1.47 15.21 -0.98
CA ILE A 35 2.72 14.79 -0.30
C ILE A 35 3.93 15.12 -1.17
N ILE A 36 3.87 14.80 -2.48
CA ILE A 36 4.96 15.06 -3.43
C ILE A 36 5.22 16.56 -3.56
N ILE A 37 4.17 17.38 -3.73
CA ILE A 37 4.31 18.85 -3.83
C ILE A 37 4.95 19.40 -2.56
N LYS A 38 4.49 19.00 -1.37
CA LYS A 38 5.05 19.47 -0.10
C LYS A 38 6.50 19.04 0.11
N ALA A 39 6.84 17.81 -0.27
CA ALA A 39 8.17 17.25 -0.10
C ALA A 39 9.20 17.81 -1.11
N LEU A 40 8.83 17.90 -2.39
CA LEU A 40 9.75 18.27 -3.49
C LEU A 40 9.67 19.75 -3.86
N ILE A 41 8.47 20.28 -4.08
CA ILE A 41 8.29 21.64 -4.63
C ILE A 41 8.43 22.68 -3.54
N PHE A 42 7.66 22.54 -2.46
CA PHE A 42 7.73 23.48 -1.34
C PHE A 42 8.90 23.21 -0.40
N ASN A 43 9.59 22.07 -0.60
CA ASN A 43 10.76 21.69 0.18
C ASN A 43 10.47 21.83 1.70
N THR A 44 9.28 21.41 2.14
CA THR A 44 8.88 21.57 3.56
C THR A 44 9.48 20.46 4.41
N ALA A 45 9.61 20.71 5.72
CA ALA A 45 10.06 19.69 6.65
C ALA A 45 9.04 18.54 6.72
N TYR A 46 9.50 17.31 6.94
CA TYR A 46 8.64 16.13 7.10
C TYR A 46 7.51 16.34 8.13
N SER A 47 7.75 17.13 9.18
CA SER A 47 6.74 17.48 10.18
C SER A 47 5.46 18.10 9.59
N SER A 48 5.56 18.76 8.44
CA SER A 48 4.47 19.51 7.79
C SER A 48 3.57 18.65 6.89
N TYR A 49 3.99 17.43 6.55
CA TYR A 49 3.21 16.49 5.73
C TYR A 49 3.16 15.05 6.29
N ARG A 50 3.64 14.85 7.54
CA ARG A 50 3.65 13.53 8.19
C ARG A 50 2.26 12.92 8.33
N LEU A 51 1.23 13.75 8.57
CA LEU A 51 -0.13 13.28 8.77
C LEU A 51 -0.72 12.75 7.46
N GLU A 52 -0.43 13.41 6.35
CA GLU A 52 -0.83 13.01 5.01
C GLU A 52 -0.18 11.69 4.63
N VAL A 53 1.11 11.49 4.96
CA VAL A 53 1.81 10.21 4.77
C VAL A 53 1.18 9.10 5.60
N ILE A 54 0.90 9.35 6.89
CA ILE A 54 0.25 8.35 7.76
C ILE A 54 -1.15 8.02 7.22
N LEU A 55 -1.92 9.03 6.85
CA LEU A 55 -3.28 8.87 6.31
C LEU A 55 -3.26 8.05 5.01
N PHE A 56 -2.32 8.34 4.11
CA PHE A 56 -2.11 7.59 2.87
C PHE A 56 -1.83 6.12 3.17
N VAL A 57 -0.94 5.82 4.12
CA VAL A 57 -0.62 4.43 4.50
C VAL A 57 -1.83 3.73 5.11
N VAL A 58 -2.51 4.34 6.08
CA VAL A 58 -3.68 3.76 6.76
C VAL A 58 -4.81 3.43 5.78
N ILE A 59 -5.09 4.35 4.85
CA ILE A 59 -6.11 4.17 3.82
C ILE A 59 -5.78 2.97 2.92
N ASN A 60 -4.54 2.85 2.47
CA ASN A 60 -4.11 1.74 1.61
C ASN A 60 -4.14 0.39 2.36
N ILE A 61 -3.78 0.38 3.65
CA ILE A 61 -3.92 -0.81 4.51
C ILE A 61 -5.39 -1.22 4.63
N TYR A 62 -6.28 -0.28 4.98
CA TYR A 62 -7.71 -0.54 5.16
C TYR A 62 -8.34 -1.18 3.92
N ILE A 63 -8.06 -0.63 2.74
CA ILE A 63 -8.64 -1.15 1.49
C ILE A 63 -8.08 -2.51 1.13
N THR A 64 -6.80 -2.72 1.37
CA THR A 64 -6.20 -4.04 1.17
C THR A 64 -6.85 -5.07 2.09
N SER A 65 -6.96 -4.78 3.39
CA SER A 65 -7.62 -5.66 4.35
C SER A 65 -9.07 -5.93 3.98
N LYS A 66 -9.80 -4.92 3.47
CA LYS A 66 -11.19 -5.06 3.05
C LYS A 66 -11.34 -5.94 1.81
N LYS A 67 -10.46 -5.80 0.83
CA LYS A 67 -10.42 -6.68 -0.36
C LYS A 67 -10.17 -8.13 0.02
N ILE A 68 -9.20 -8.37 0.91
CA ILE A 68 -8.91 -9.71 1.46
C ILE A 68 -10.14 -10.26 2.19
N TYR A 69 -10.77 -9.47 3.06
CA TYR A 69 -11.94 -9.91 3.82
C TYR A 69 -13.11 -10.30 2.92
N CYS A 70 -13.35 -9.51 1.87
CA CYS A 70 -14.40 -9.75 0.88
C CYS A 70 -14.04 -10.85 -0.14
N GLY A 71 -12.80 -11.37 -0.14
CA GLY A 71 -12.34 -12.39 -1.10
C GLY A 71 -12.28 -11.88 -2.55
N THR A 72 -12.32 -10.56 -2.77
CA THR A 72 -12.26 -9.97 -4.12
C THR A 72 -10.84 -9.70 -4.60
N ASP A 73 -9.86 -9.96 -3.73
CA ASP A 73 -8.47 -9.99 -4.12
C ASP A 73 -8.17 -11.29 -4.87
N ASN A 74 -7.40 -11.22 -5.95
CA ASN A 74 -6.93 -12.44 -6.58
C ASN A 74 -5.66 -12.92 -5.83
N PRO A 75 -5.69 -14.09 -5.17
CA PRO A 75 -4.63 -14.57 -4.28
C PRO A 75 -3.33 -14.89 -5.03
N ASN A 76 -3.43 -15.15 -6.35
CA ASN A 76 -2.31 -15.34 -7.24
C ASN A 76 -1.85 -14.03 -7.90
N SER A 77 -2.65 -12.96 -7.80
CA SER A 77 -2.26 -11.62 -8.23
C SER A 77 -1.58 -10.89 -7.09
N VAL A 78 -0.25 -10.96 -7.06
CA VAL A 78 0.55 -10.08 -6.18
C VAL A 78 0.47 -8.61 -6.65
N LYS A 79 -0.13 -8.35 -7.82
CA LYS A 79 -0.02 -7.10 -8.59
C LYS A 79 -0.63 -5.85 -7.91
N PRO A 80 -1.91 -5.83 -7.47
CA PRO A 80 -2.48 -4.61 -6.91
C PRO A 80 -1.90 -4.28 -5.53
N PHE A 81 -1.60 -5.33 -4.75
CA PHE A 81 -1.04 -5.22 -3.41
C PHE A 81 0.44 -4.83 -3.44
N SER A 82 1.25 -5.46 -4.29
CA SER A 82 2.64 -5.04 -4.45
C SER A 82 2.74 -3.61 -4.97
N TYR A 83 1.85 -3.18 -5.87
CA TYR A 83 1.92 -1.84 -6.44
C TYR A 83 1.72 -0.74 -5.40
N ALA A 84 0.61 -0.74 -4.64
CA ALA A 84 0.34 0.31 -3.66
C ALA A 84 1.39 0.38 -2.54
N LEU A 85 1.82 -0.79 -2.06
CA LEU A 85 2.85 -0.90 -1.04
C LEU A 85 4.23 -0.51 -1.59
N SER A 86 4.57 -0.88 -2.83
CA SER A 86 5.84 -0.49 -3.47
C SER A 86 5.89 0.99 -3.76
N VAL A 87 4.78 1.60 -4.19
CA VAL A 87 4.66 3.07 -4.36
C VAL A 87 4.82 3.77 -3.01
N SER A 88 4.20 3.26 -1.95
CA SER A 88 4.35 3.80 -0.59
C SER A 88 5.80 3.71 -0.09
N PHE A 89 6.45 2.56 -0.33
CA PHE A 89 7.85 2.33 0.03
C PHE A 89 8.80 3.26 -0.75
N LEU A 90 8.63 3.36 -2.07
CA LEU A 90 9.41 4.26 -2.92
C LEU A 90 9.24 5.72 -2.53
N LEU A 91 8.01 6.15 -2.25
CA LEU A 91 7.74 7.51 -1.81
C LEU A 91 8.41 7.81 -0.47
N SER A 92 8.28 6.91 0.50
CA SER A 92 8.93 7.03 1.80
C SER A 92 10.45 7.08 1.67
N PHE A 93 11.02 6.26 0.78
CA PHE A 93 12.45 6.25 0.48
C PHE A 93 12.91 7.59 -0.08
N ILE A 94 12.23 8.11 -1.11
CA ILE A 94 12.54 9.41 -1.73
C ILE A 94 12.47 10.55 -0.70
N ILE A 95 11.41 10.59 0.11
CA ILE A 95 11.24 11.57 1.19
C ILE A 95 12.38 11.52 2.20
N THR A 96 12.78 10.31 2.60
CA THR A 96 13.89 10.11 3.54
C THR A 96 15.20 10.60 2.95
N LEU A 97 15.42 10.38 1.66
CA LEU A 97 16.61 10.80 0.91
C LEU A 97 16.69 12.34 0.75
N ILE A 98 15.56 12.99 0.47
CA ILE A 98 15.48 14.47 0.39
C ILE A 98 15.80 15.09 1.76
N ASN A 99 15.20 14.56 2.83
CA ASN A 99 15.47 15.04 4.18
C ASN A 99 16.94 14.80 4.59
N PHE A 100 17.53 13.68 4.16
CA PHE A 100 18.95 13.38 4.37
C PHE A 100 19.87 14.44 3.74
N ILE A 101 19.61 14.84 2.49
CA ILE A 101 20.42 15.86 1.80
C ILE A 101 20.27 17.23 2.47
N LYS A 102 19.06 17.56 2.94
CA LYS A 102 18.74 18.90 3.40
C LYS A 102 19.24 19.25 4.81
N TYR A 103 19.24 18.29 5.74
CA TYR A 103 19.43 18.58 7.16
C TYR A 103 20.80 18.22 7.74
N ASN A 104 21.74 17.71 6.93
CA ASN A 104 22.99 17.16 7.47
C ASN A 104 24.23 18.02 7.30
N LYS A 105 24.85 18.32 8.46
CA LYS A 105 26.23 18.85 8.58
C LYS A 105 27.30 17.75 8.66
N SER A 106 26.90 16.49 8.88
CA SER A 106 27.77 15.32 9.05
C SER A 106 27.34 14.20 8.10
N LEU A 107 28.14 13.95 7.06
CA LEU A 107 27.84 12.99 5.99
C LEU A 107 27.89 11.52 6.50
N THR A 108 28.79 11.20 7.41
CA THR A 108 29.10 9.80 7.80
C THR A 108 28.06 9.17 8.72
N ILE A 109 27.71 9.82 9.84
CA ILE A 109 26.74 9.29 10.81
C ILE A 109 25.38 9.14 10.15
N THR A 110 25.02 10.12 9.33
CA THR A 110 23.68 10.14 8.76
C THR A 110 23.51 9.19 7.59
N PHE A 111 24.60 8.86 6.87
CA PHE A 111 24.58 7.82 5.86
C PHE A 111 24.37 6.44 6.49
N ILE A 112 24.97 6.21 7.66
CA ILE A 112 24.74 4.99 8.46
C ILE A 112 23.28 4.93 8.93
N CYS A 113 22.74 6.03 9.47
CA CYS A 113 21.31 6.08 9.84
C CYS A 113 20.39 5.79 8.66
N PHE A 114 20.70 6.34 7.47
CA PHE A 114 19.94 6.09 6.25
C PHE A 114 19.91 4.61 5.89
N ILE A 115 21.08 3.95 5.85
CA ILE A 115 21.18 2.51 5.56
C ILE A 115 20.36 1.69 6.55
N ILE A 116 20.47 1.99 7.85
CA ILE A 116 19.72 1.30 8.89
C ILE A 116 18.21 1.47 8.68
N THR A 117 17.74 2.71 8.45
CA THR A 117 16.31 2.95 8.20
C THR A 117 15.81 2.27 6.93
N PHE A 118 16.63 2.18 5.89
CA PHE A 118 16.29 1.47 4.66
C PHE A 118 16.14 -0.03 4.89
N ILE A 119 17.11 -0.66 5.57
CA ILE A 119 17.08 -2.10 5.88
C ILE A 119 15.87 -2.43 6.75
N VAL A 120 15.62 -1.65 7.80
CA VAL A 120 14.46 -1.86 8.68
C VAL A 120 13.15 -1.72 7.90
N SER A 121 13.03 -0.68 7.06
CA SER A 121 11.84 -0.48 6.23
C SER A 121 11.64 -1.63 5.23
N PHE A 122 12.71 -2.14 4.63
CA PHE A 122 12.67 -3.26 3.69
C PHE A 122 12.23 -4.57 4.37
N ILE A 123 12.75 -4.85 5.56
CA ILE A 123 12.36 -6.03 6.35
C ILE A 123 10.88 -5.92 6.73
N LEU A 124 10.44 -4.78 7.26
CA LEU A 124 9.04 -4.54 7.62
C LEU A 124 8.13 -4.70 6.41
N PHE A 125 8.52 -4.13 5.26
CA PHE A 125 7.80 -4.26 4.01
C PHE A 125 7.60 -5.73 3.61
N PHE A 126 8.67 -6.52 3.62
CA PHE A 126 8.60 -7.94 3.29
C PHE A 126 7.72 -8.74 4.27
N LEU A 127 7.78 -8.39 5.56
CA LEU A 127 6.99 -9.02 6.61
C LEU A 127 5.50 -8.75 6.43
N VAL A 128 5.13 -7.49 6.16
CA VAL A 128 3.75 -7.09 5.83
C VAL A 128 3.26 -7.80 4.58
N LEU A 129 4.08 -7.87 3.52
CA LEU A 129 3.69 -8.55 2.29
C LEU A 129 3.34 -10.03 2.52
N ASN A 130 4.21 -10.74 3.25
CA ASN A 130 4.01 -12.16 3.54
C ASN A 130 2.81 -12.41 4.45
N PHE A 131 2.63 -11.57 5.46
CA PHE A 131 1.48 -11.68 6.37
C PHE A 131 0.16 -11.54 5.62
N MET A 132 0.05 -10.52 4.76
CA MET A 132 -1.17 -10.29 3.97
C MET A 132 -1.41 -11.39 2.93
N LYS A 133 -0.35 -11.91 2.29
CA LYS A 133 -0.46 -13.07 1.38
C LYS A 133 -1.01 -14.30 2.11
N LYS A 134 -0.52 -14.56 3.32
CA LYS A 134 -1.01 -15.69 4.14
C LYS A 134 -2.48 -15.51 4.50
N LEU A 135 -2.90 -14.30 4.88
CA LEU A 135 -4.31 -13.98 5.15
C LEU A 135 -5.20 -14.20 3.92
N SER A 136 -4.76 -13.73 2.75
CA SER A 136 -5.46 -13.91 1.47
C SER A 136 -5.69 -15.39 1.17
N ILE A 137 -4.62 -16.20 1.17
CA ILE A 137 -4.71 -17.64 0.90
C ILE A 137 -5.64 -18.32 1.90
N HIS A 138 -5.54 -17.98 3.19
CA HIS A 138 -6.40 -18.56 4.22
C HIS A 138 -7.88 -18.24 3.99
N ARG A 139 -8.19 -17.01 3.59
CA ARG A 139 -9.56 -16.58 3.34
C ARG A 139 -10.15 -17.25 2.09
N HIS A 140 -9.39 -17.31 0.99
CA HIS A 140 -9.80 -18.03 -0.23
C HIS A 140 -10.10 -19.50 0.05
N ASN A 141 -9.20 -20.20 0.77
CA ASN A 141 -9.43 -21.60 1.15
C ASN A 141 -10.67 -21.81 2.05
N THR A 142 -11.12 -20.78 2.76
CA THR A 142 -12.32 -20.86 3.60
C THR A 142 -13.58 -20.67 2.75
N ILE A 143 -13.56 -19.71 1.82
CA ILE A 143 -14.66 -19.46 0.89
C ILE A 143 -14.87 -20.66 -0.04
N ASP A 144 -13.79 -21.29 -0.53
CA ASP A 144 -13.89 -22.47 -1.39
C ASP A 144 -14.59 -23.64 -0.67
N LYS A 145 -14.31 -23.84 0.63
CA LYS A 145 -14.98 -24.88 1.45
C LYS A 145 -16.46 -24.58 1.68
N GLU A 146 -16.83 -23.33 1.93
CA GLU A 146 -18.23 -22.91 2.10
C GLU A 146 -19.07 -23.07 0.82
N LEU A 147 -18.43 -23.16 -0.36
CA LEU A 147 -19.09 -23.29 -1.67
C LEU A 147 -19.19 -24.73 -2.18
N ASP A 148 -18.41 -25.64 -1.60
CA ASP A 148 -18.37 -27.07 -1.94
C ASP A 148 -19.27 -27.93 -1.02
N ASP A 149 -19.70 -27.40 0.14
CA ASP A 149 -20.74 -27.94 1.02
C ASP A 149 -22.16 -27.52 0.59
#